data_AF-A0A2P4S412-F1
#
_entry.id   AF-A0A2P4S412-F1
#
_cell.length_a   1.000
_cell.length_b   1.000
_cell.length_c   1.000
_cell.angle_alpha   90.00
_cell.angle_beta   90.00
_cell.angle_gamma   90.00
#
_symmetry.space_group_name_H-M   'P 1'
#
loop_
_entity.id
_entity.type
_entity.pdbx_description
1 polymer ?
#
loop_
_entity_poly.entity_id
_entity_poly.type
_entity_poly.pdbx_seq_one_letter_code
_entity_poly.pdbx_strand_id
1 'polypeptide(L)'
;AVSRAQVQQDSSAETSEGIGINITCSHPSIQSDEYIYWYRQLPGRGPAFLVSAIKSSKKVPDPEGQLSVSADRRSSALWLAKPMLRDAAVYYCAVGTRGEEPGLRPGTNLIGRGGGTVAFVPAGGAAAPPSRPRPSCHC
;
A
#
# COMPACT_ATOMS: atom_id res chain seq x y z
N ALA A 1 -17.91 -13.07 4.95
CA ALA A 1 -17.14 -11.83 5.09
C ALA A 1 -15.75 -12.07 4.51
N VAL A 2 -15.33 -11.30 3.50
CA VAL A 2 -13.96 -11.43 2.96
C VAL A 2 -13.05 -10.69 3.94
N SER A 3 -12.43 -11.44 4.85
CA SER A 3 -11.34 -10.92 5.67
C SER A 3 -10.15 -10.66 4.75
N ARG A 4 -10.01 -9.42 4.27
CA ARG A 4 -8.78 -8.97 3.60
C ARG A 4 -7.61 -9.25 4.54
N ALA A 5 -6.53 -9.82 4.01
CA ALA A 5 -5.28 -10.01 4.75
C ALA A 5 -4.93 -8.72 5.49
N GLN A 6 -4.79 -8.81 6.81
CA GLN A 6 -4.46 -7.67 7.66
C GLN A 6 -2.96 -7.41 7.50
N VAL A 7 -2.60 -6.45 6.66
CA VAL A 7 -1.21 -5.98 6.50
C VAL A 7 -1.05 -4.70 7.31
N GLN A 8 0.00 -4.62 8.13
CA GLN A 8 0.30 -3.48 8.99
C GLN A 8 1.74 -3.01 8.77
N GLN A 9 1.91 -1.72 8.51
CA GLN A 9 3.21 -1.03 8.44
C GLN A 9 3.13 0.23 9.29
N ASP A 10 4.30 0.73 9.71
CA ASP A 10 4.41 2.08 10.25
C ASP A 10 4.04 3.10 9.17
N SER A 11 3.41 4.21 9.57
CA SER A 11 2.94 5.24 8.62
C SER A 11 4.08 5.99 7.94
N SER A 12 5.27 6.00 8.55
CA SER A 12 6.43 6.74 8.09
C SER A 12 7.71 6.16 8.67
N ALA A 13 8.80 6.24 7.91
CA ALA A 13 10.15 5.92 8.35
C ALA A 13 11.11 6.96 7.75
N GLU A 14 12.04 7.46 8.56
CA GLU A 14 12.98 8.53 8.17
C GLU A 14 14.40 8.15 8.56
N THR A 15 15.37 8.54 7.74
CA THR A 15 16.81 8.37 7.96
C THR A 15 17.57 9.44 7.20
N SER A 16 18.83 9.67 7.55
CA SER A 16 19.73 10.51 6.76
C SER A 16 20.31 9.74 5.56
N GLU A 17 20.70 10.45 4.52
CA GLU A 17 21.32 9.83 3.34
C GLU A 17 22.54 8.98 3.70
N GLY A 18 22.66 7.82 3.06
CA GLY A 18 23.75 6.87 3.30
C GLY A 18 23.65 6.08 4.60
N ILE A 19 22.69 6.41 5.49
CA ILE A 19 22.43 5.66 6.73
C ILE A 19 21.31 4.66 6.47
N GLY A 20 21.64 3.38 6.58
CA GLY A 20 20.69 2.31 6.31
C GLY A 20 19.48 2.32 7.24
N ILE A 21 18.33 1.91 6.72
CA ILE A 21 17.03 1.92 7.42
C ILE A 21 16.29 0.60 7.19
N ASN A 22 15.50 0.18 8.18
CA ASN A 22 14.56 -0.93 8.05
C ASN A 22 13.13 -0.41 7.94
N ILE A 23 12.41 -0.89 6.93
CA ILE A 23 10.97 -0.68 6.78
C ILE A 23 10.31 -2.01 7.12
N THR A 24 9.51 -2.04 8.18
CA THR A 24 8.89 -3.27 8.67
C THR A 24 7.47 -3.42 8.10
N CYS A 25 7.03 -4.68 8.02
CA CYS A 25 5.70 -5.04 7.62
C CYS A 25 5.24 -6.28 8.37
N SER A 26 4.05 -6.22 8.97
CA SER A 26 3.40 -7.34 9.62
C SER A 26 2.21 -7.83 8.79
N HIS A 27 2.11 -9.14 8.62
CA HIS A 27 1.03 -9.82 7.91
C HIS A 27 0.64 -11.09 8.69
N PRO A 28 -0.04 -10.94 9.85
CA PRO A 28 -0.38 -12.05 10.75
C PRO A 28 -1.29 -13.13 10.14
N SER A 29 -1.99 -12.78 9.06
CA SER A 29 -2.96 -13.65 8.37
C SER A 29 -2.42 -14.31 7.10
N ILE A 30 -1.11 -14.19 6.84
CA ILE A 30 -0.49 -14.80 5.66
C ILE A 30 -0.66 -16.33 5.63
N GLN A 31 -0.98 -16.86 4.46
CA GLN A 31 -1.12 -18.28 4.19
C GLN A 31 0.20 -18.91 3.72
N SER A 32 0.30 -20.24 3.80
CA SER A 32 1.54 -20.98 3.54
C SER A 32 2.01 -20.90 2.08
N ASP A 33 1.10 -20.66 1.15
CA ASP A 33 1.30 -20.57 -0.30
C ASP A 33 1.40 -19.12 -0.85
N GLU A 34 1.05 -18.13 -0.03
CA GLU A 34 1.14 -16.72 -0.39
C GLU A 34 2.60 -16.24 -0.46
N TYR A 35 2.88 -15.29 -1.32
CA TYR A 35 4.14 -14.58 -1.45
C TYR A 35 4.05 -13.26 -0.72
N ILE A 36 5.18 -12.82 -0.15
CA ILE A 36 5.35 -11.46 0.35
C ILE A 36 5.96 -10.64 -0.80
N TYR A 37 5.32 -9.54 -1.13
CA TYR A 37 5.74 -8.61 -2.17
C TYR A 37 6.11 -7.27 -1.55
N TRP A 38 7.15 -6.65 -2.10
CA TRP A 38 7.52 -5.27 -1.79
C TRP A 38 7.51 -4.42 -3.06
N TYR A 39 6.99 -3.22 -2.93
CA TYR A 39 6.88 -2.23 -3.99
C TYR A 39 7.45 -0.89 -3.53
N ARG A 40 7.90 -0.10 -4.50
CA ARG A 40 8.33 1.30 -4.32
C ARG A 40 7.50 2.20 -5.20
N GLN A 41 6.98 3.28 -4.66
CA GLN A 41 6.27 4.31 -5.39
C GLN A 41 6.99 5.65 -5.25
N LEU A 42 7.62 6.09 -6.33
CA LEU A 42 8.19 7.42 -6.43
C LEU A 42 7.09 8.48 -6.58
N PRO A 43 7.31 9.73 -6.16
CA PRO A 43 6.36 10.81 -6.35
C PRO A 43 5.90 10.93 -7.82
N GLY A 44 4.59 11.02 -8.03
CA GLY A 44 3.98 11.13 -9.35
C GLY A 44 3.99 9.85 -10.20
N ARG A 45 4.42 8.71 -9.65
CA ARG A 45 4.43 7.40 -10.34
C ARG A 45 3.48 6.41 -9.69
N GLY A 46 3.15 5.34 -10.41
CA GLY A 46 2.50 4.16 -9.83
C GLY A 46 3.49 3.30 -9.02
N PRO A 47 2.99 2.39 -8.17
CA PRO A 47 3.83 1.42 -7.47
C PRO A 47 4.61 0.53 -8.46
N ALA A 48 5.91 0.40 -8.24
CA ALA A 48 6.80 -0.46 -9.00
C ALA A 48 7.25 -1.64 -8.14
N PHE A 49 7.25 -2.84 -8.70
CA PHE A 49 7.70 -4.05 -8.02
C PHE A 49 9.21 -3.97 -7.68
N LEU A 50 9.57 -4.31 -6.44
CA LEU A 50 10.97 -4.41 -6.01
C LEU A 50 11.42 -5.88 -5.90
N VAL A 51 10.73 -6.65 -5.06
CA VAL A 51 11.16 -8.00 -4.69
C VAL A 51 10.00 -8.80 -4.11
N SER A 52 10.04 -10.12 -4.26
CA SER A 52 9.13 -11.03 -3.58
C SER A 52 9.81 -12.26 -3.02
N ALA A 53 9.32 -12.77 -1.88
CA ALA A 53 9.82 -13.98 -1.24
C ALA A 53 8.69 -14.76 -0.57
N ILE A 54 8.87 -16.09 -0.49
CA ILE A 54 8.02 -16.94 0.37
C ILE A 54 8.69 -17.06 1.74
N LYS A 55 9.97 -17.46 1.72
CA LYS A 55 10.84 -17.66 2.88
C LYS A 55 12.22 -17.12 2.54
N SER A 56 13.03 -16.94 3.59
CA SER A 56 14.44 -16.53 3.51
C SER A 56 14.64 -15.08 3.05
N SER A 57 15.87 -14.59 3.20
CA SER A 57 16.24 -13.26 2.75
C SER A 57 16.53 -13.22 1.25
N LYS A 58 16.25 -12.07 0.63
CA LYS A 58 16.56 -11.81 -0.78
C LYS A 58 17.21 -10.45 -0.96
N LYS A 59 18.25 -10.37 -1.78
CA LYS A 59 18.89 -9.10 -2.13
C LYS A 59 17.97 -8.26 -3.00
N VAL A 60 18.01 -6.95 -2.79
CA VAL A 60 17.33 -5.94 -3.60
C VAL A 60 18.43 -5.09 -4.26
N PRO A 61 18.46 -5.00 -5.60
CA PRO A 61 19.55 -4.32 -6.30
C PRO A 61 19.37 -2.80 -6.34
N ASP A 62 18.14 -2.30 -6.43
CA ASP A 62 17.83 -0.86 -6.50
C ASP A 62 16.50 -0.54 -5.78
N PRO A 63 16.52 0.22 -4.67
CA PRO A 63 17.72 0.67 -3.96
C PRO A 63 18.49 -0.55 -3.41
N GLU A 64 19.80 -0.41 -3.24
CA GLU A 64 20.62 -1.50 -2.67
C GLU A 64 20.08 -1.87 -1.28
N GLY A 65 19.77 -3.15 -1.08
CA GLY A 65 19.14 -3.60 0.16
C GLY A 65 18.92 -5.09 0.25
N GLN A 66 18.13 -5.47 1.25
CA GLN A 66 17.77 -6.85 1.51
C GLN A 66 16.36 -6.94 2.10
N LEU A 67 15.53 -7.80 1.51
CA LEU A 67 14.32 -8.30 2.14
C LEU A 67 14.68 -9.40 3.13
N SER A 68 14.16 -9.32 4.33
CA SER A 68 14.17 -10.38 5.35
C SER A 68 12.74 -10.80 5.69
N VAL A 69 12.52 -12.10 5.84
CA VAL A 69 11.21 -12.68 6.21
C VAL A 69 11.38 -13.44 7.52
N SER A 70 10.47 -13.23 8.48
CA SER A 70 10.48 -13.93 9.75
C SER A 70 10.29 -15.44 9.57
N ALA A 71 10.74 -16.24 10.53
CA ALA A 71 10.63 -17.70 10.46
C ALA A 71 9.16 -18.18 10.37
N ASP A 72 8.25 -17.53 11.11
CA ASP A 72 6.80 -17.76 11.07
C ASP A 72 6.11 -17.11 9.87
N ARG A 73 6.88 -16.35 9.08
CA ARG A 73 6.46 -15.56 7.92
C ARG A 73 5.43 -14.49 8.22
N ARG A 74 5.09 -14.21 9.48
CA ARG A 74 4.08 -13.19 9.85
C ARG A 74 4.62 -11.77 9.83
N SER A 75 5.91 -11.60 9.58
CA SER A 75 6.50 -10.29 9.32
C SER A 75 7.62 -10.35 8.28
N SER A 76 7.89 -9.20 7.70
CA SER A 76 9.02 -8.97 6.83
C SER A 76 9.62 -7.59 7.08
N ALA A 77 10.89 -7.43 6.72
CA ALA A 77 11.59 -6.15 6.78
C ALA A 77 12.35 -5.92 5.48
N LEU A 78 12.18 -4.74 4.90
CA LEU A 78 12.99 -4.25 3.81
C LEU A 78 14.09 -3.35 4.38
N TRP A 79 15.32 -3.85 4.38
CA TRP A 79 16.48 -3.07 4.73
C TRP A 79 17.03 -2.37 3.49
N LEU A 80 17.17 -1.05 3.56
CA LEU A 80 17.87 -0.25 2.55
C LEU A 80 19.27 0.06 3.08
N ALA A 81 20.31 -0.30 2.32
CA ALA A 81 21.69 -0.26 2.81
C ALA A 81 22.24 1.17 2.92
N LYS A 82 22.06 1.95 1.85
CA LYS A 82 22.56 3.33 1.71
C LYS A 82 21.55 4.16 0.92
N PRO A 83 20.37 4.44 1.47
CA PRO A 83 19.34 5.20 0.77
C PRO A 83 19.84 6.62 0.49
N MET A 84 19.54 7.13 -0.70
CA MET A 84 19.76 8.52 -1.09
C MET A 84 18.41 9.26 -1.17
N LEU A 85 18.44 10.57 -1.33
CA LEU A 85 17.23 11.40 -1.49
C LEU A 85 16.34 10.93 -2.65
N ARG A 86 16.95 10.39 -3.72
CA ARG A 86 16.23 9.81 -4.87
C ARG A 86 15.44 8.54 -4.52
N ASP A 87 15.78 7.88 -3.42
CA ASP A 87 15.14 6.67 -2.93
C ASP A 87 13.99 6.98 -1.96
N ALA A 88 13.79 8.26 -1.61
CA ALA A 88 12.64 8.72 -0.85
C ALA A 88 11.36 8.47 -1.64
N ALA A 89 10.54 7.57 -1.11
CA ALA A 89 9.40 6.99 -1.80
C ALA A 89 8.43 6.40 -0.78
N VAL A 90 7.22 6.05 -1.24
CA VAL A 90 6.34 5.19 -0.44
C VAL A 90 6.69 3.73 -0.74
N TYR A 91 6.93 2.95 0.32
CA TYR A 91 7.23 1.53 0.22
C TYR A 91 6.04 0.72 0.72
N TYR A 92 5.51 -0.16 -0.13
CA TYR A 92 4.36 -0.99 0.19
C TYR A 92 4.76 -2.44 0.30
N CYS A 93 4.25 -3.13 1.32
CA CYS A 93 4.23 -4.58 1.34
C CYS A 93 2.83 -5.12 1.01
N ALA A 94 2.78 -6.32 0.42
CA ALA A 94 1.53 -7.03 0.16
C ALA A 94 1.75 -8.54 0.29
N VAL A 95 0.67 -9.29 0.50
CA VAL A 95 0.66 -10.75 0.46
C VAL A 95 -0.34 -11.25 -0.58
N GLY A 96 -0.02 -12.34 -1.28
CA GLY A 96 -0.93 -12.94 -2.27
C GLY A 96 -0.38 -14.17 -2.98
N THR A 97 -1.24 -14.97 -3.61
CA THR A 97 -0.84 -16.17 -4.34
C THR A 97 -0.18 -15.85 -5.68
N ARG A 98 0.71 -16.72 -6.15
CA ARG A 98 1.34 -16.59 -7.47
C ARG A 98 0.26 -16.64 -8.58
N GLY A 99 -0.09 -15.49 -9.16
CA GLY A 99 -1.08 -15.37 -10.24
C GLY A 99 -2.21 -14.38 -9.97
N GLU A 100 -2.39 -13.95 -8.72
CA GLU A 100 -3.21 -12.78 -8.39
C GLU A 100 -2.25 -11.58 -8.38
N GLU A 101 -2.39 -10.66 -9.32
CA GLU A 101 -1.71 -9.36 -9.20
C GLU A 101 -2.22 -8.73 -7.91
N PRO A 102 -1.37 -8.49 -6.88
CA PRO A 102 -1.81 -7.81 -5.67
C PRO A 102 -2.30 -6.44 -6.12
N GLY A 103 -3.61 -6.19 -6.01
CA GLY A 103 -4.36 -5.21 -6.79
C GLY A 103 -3.80 -3.78 -6.83
N LEU A 104 -2.74 -3.58 -7.60
CA LEU A 104 -2.10 -2.32 -7.90
C LEU A 104 -2.30 -2.08 -9.39
N ARG A 105 -3.59 -1.96 -9.75
CA ARG A 105 -4.03 -1.68 -11.12
C ARG A 105 -3.19 -0.53 -11.68
N PRO A 106 -2.43 -0.76 -12.78
CA PRO A 106 -1.79 0.31 -13.50
C PRO A 106 -2.88 1.29 -13.97
N GLY A 107 -2.83 2.53 -13.50
CA GLY A 107 -3.66 3.59 -14.06
C GLY A 107 -3.28 3.76 -15.53
N THR A 108 -4.10 3.24 -16.43
CA THR A 108 -3.97 3.45 -17.87
C THR A 108 -4.25 4.93 -18.14
N ASN A 109 -3.22 5.77 -18.15
CA ASN A 109 -3.30 7.09 -18.77
C ASN A 109 -3.38 6.89 -20.29
N LEU A 110 -4.56 6.55 -20.79
CA LEU A 110 -4.88 6.73 -22.19
C LEU A 110 -5.08 8.21 -22.42
N ILE A 111 -4.10 8.82 -23.07
CA ILE A 111 -4.21 10.16 -23.66
C ILE A 111 -5.27 10.06 -24.77
N GLY A 112 -6.52 10.27 -24.39
CA GLY A 112 -7.66 10.51 -25.28
C GLY A 112 -7.97 12.00 -25.26
N ARG A 113 -7.47 12.71 -26.26
CA ARG A 113 -7.74 14.11 -26.57
C ARG A 113 -9.26 14.38 -26.63
N GLY A 114 -9.81 15.16 -25.70
CA GLY A 114 -11.19 15.65 -25.81
C GLY A 114 -11.79 16.24 -24.52
N GLY A 115 -11.64 17.57 -24.38
CA GLY A 115 -12.45 18.54 -23.62
C GLY A 115 -13.37 18.12 -22.45
N GLY A 116 -13.24 18.87 -21.34
CA GLY A 116 -14.40 19.29 -20.55
C GLY A 116 -14.42 18.89 -19.08
N THR A 117 -14.27 19.91 -18.23
CA THR A 117 -14.75 20.05 -16.84
C THR A 117 -14.23 19.11 -15.74
N VAL A 118 -13.60 19.76 -14.76
CA VAL A 118 -13.35 19.30 -13.39
C VAL A 118 -14.66 19.01 -12.64
N ALA A 119 -14.70 17.88 -11.94
CA ALA A 119 -15.56 17.70 -10.78
C ALA A 119 -14.84 16.85 -9.72
N PHE A 120 -14.43 17.49 -8.63
CA PHE A 120 -14.14 16.81 -7.36
C PHE A 120 -15.48 16.54 -6.68
N VAL A 121 -15.78 15.28 -6.36
CA VAL A 121 -16.85 14.94 -5.43
C VAL A 121 -16.28 14.04 -4.33
N PRO A 122 -16.33 14.45 -3.05
CA PRO A 122 -16.08 13.55 -1.94
C PRO A 122 -17.38 12.81 -1.63
N ALA A 123 -17.39 11.49 -1.74
CA ALA A 123 -18.51 10.67 -1.25
C ALA A 123 -18.36 10.49 0.28
N GLY A 124 -18.71 11.54 1.02
CA GLY A 124 -18.96 11.50 2.46
C GLY A 124 -20.46 11.49 2.75
N GLY A 125 -20.89 10.54 3.57
CA GLY A 125 -22.05 10.66 4.46
C GLY A 125 -23.43 10.47 3.83
N ALA A 126 -23.98 9.26 3.95
CA ALA A 126 -25.43 9.08 3.87
C ALA A 126 -26.10 9.69 5.11
N ALA A 127 -26.91 10.70 4.87
CA ALA A 127 -27.74 11.40 5.84
C ALA A 127 -28.87 10.49 6.38
N ALA A 128 -29.15 10.65 7.67
CA ALA A 128 -30.32 10.10 8.35
C ALA A 128 -31.64 10.66 7.77
N PRO A 129 -32.76 9.91 7.81
CA PRO A 129 -34.03 10.38 7.28
C PRO A 129 -34.68 11.45 8.17
N PRO A 130 -35.43 12.41 7.60
CA PRO A 130 -36.04 13.52 8.33
C PRO A 130 -37.31 13.11 9.10
N SER A 131 -37.38 13.49 10.37
CA SER A 131 -38.63 13.52 11.15
C SER A 131 -39.46 14.74 10.75
N ARG A 132 -40.71 14.50 10.33
CA ARG A 132 -41.68 15.50 9.87
C ARG A 132 -42.42 16.11 11.07
N PRO A 133 -42.57 17.44 11.19
CA PRO A 133 -43.47 18.03 12.19
C PRO A 133 -44.93 17.97 11.70
N ARG A 134 -45.87 17.58 12.59
CA ARG A 134 -47.31 17.78 12.36
C ARG A 134 -47.67 19.26 12.60
N PRO A 135 -48.48 19.90 11.73
CA PRO A 135 -48.97 21.25 11.99
C PRO A 135 -50.21 21.26 12.90
N SER A 136 -50.36 22.43 13.54
CA SER A 136 -51.38 23.04 14.41
C SER A 136 -52.83 22.52 14.34
N CYS A 137 -53.73 22.72 15.31
CA CYS A 137 -54.16 24.02 15.84
C CYS A 137 -55.34 23.88 16.87
N HIS A 138 -55.58 24.95 17.66
CA HIS A 138 -56.81 25.38 18.39
C HIS A 138 -57.16 24.70 19.74
N CYS A 139 -57.73 25.36 20.77
CA CYS A 139 -58.37 26.68 20.93
C CYS A 139 -57.78 27.46 22.12
#